data_AF-A0A5Q0M534-F1
#
_entry.id   AF-A0A5Q0M534-F1
#
_cell.length_a   1.000
_cell.length_b   1.000
_cell.length_c   1.000
_cell.angle_alpha   90.00
_cell.angle_beta   90.00
_cell.angle_gamma   90.00
#
_symmetry.space_group_name_H-M   'P 1'
#
loop_
_entity.id
_entity.type
_entity.pdbx_description
1 polymer ?
#
loop_
_entity_poly.entity_id
_entity_poly.type
_entity_poly.pdbx_seq_one_letter_code
_entity_poly.pdbx_strand_id
1 'polypeptide(L)'
;MNNAMTTIRFNFNDRVRIRLTPHGRAFHAMQHVMFNMQHGTDLKYIPPVEDAEGWSEWHMHEIANQFGEQLFNGNSELPFETTAELIIDKE
;
A
#
# COMPACT_ATOMS: atom_id res chain seq x y z
N MET A 1 33.97 4.81 -9.40
CA MET A 1 33.80 3.34 -9.37
C MET A 1 32.44 3.03 -9.95
N ASN A 2 32.35 2.31 -11.07
CA ASN A 2 31.08 1.79 -11.57
C ASN A 2 30.73 0.56 -10.73
N ASN A 3 29.75 0.67 -9.84
CA ASN A 3 29.13 -0.51 -9.25
C ASN A 3 28.30 -1.19 -10.35
N ALA A 4 28.63 -2.43 -10.69
CA ALA A 4 27.74 -3.24 -11.50
C ALA A 4 26.46 -3.47 -10.69
N MET A 5 25.33 -2.94 -11.16
CA MET A 5 24.03 -3.13 -10.53
C MET A 5 23.49 -4.52 -10.89
N THR A 6 23.13 -5.32 -9.89
CA THR A 6 22.38 -6.56 -10.10
C THR A 6 20.89 -6.26 -10.14
N THR A 7 20.18 -6.80 -11.12
CA THR A 7 18.72 -6.68 -11.22
C THR A 7 18.06 -8.00 -10.83
N ILE A 8 16.89 -7.90 -10.21
CA ILE A 8 16.03 -9.04 -9.85
C ILE A 8 14.69 -8.82 -10.56
N ARG A 9 14.14 -9.85 -11.19
CA ARG A 9 12.80 -9.79 -11.77
C ARG A 9 11.77 -10.00 -10.67
N PHE A 10 10.70 -9.23 -10.72
CA PHE A 10 9.51 -9.41 -9.89
C PHE A 10 8.27 -9.19 -10.76
N ASN A 11 7.13 -9.75 -10.35
CA ASN A 11 5.83 -9.54 -10.96
C ASN A 11 5.07 -8.48 -10.15
N PHE A 12 4.41 -7.52 -10.81
CA PHE A 12 3.60 -6.50 -10.13
C PHE A 12 2.36 -7.07 -9.41
N ASN A 13 2.01 -8.32 -9.70
CA ASN A 13 1.01 -9.08 -8.96
C ASN A 13 1.59 -9.81 -7.74
N ASP A 14 2.91 -9.80 -7.54
CA ASP A 14 3.50 -10.35 -6.33
C ASP A 14 3.01 -9.54 -5.11
N ARG A 15 2.94 -10.25 -3.98
CA ARG A 15 2.52 -9.64 -2.73
C ARG A 15 3.71 -8.96 -2.07
N VAL A 16 3.43 -7.84 -1.43
CA VAL A 16 4.34 -7.17 -0.52
C VAL A 16 3.65 -6.99 0.81
N ARG A 17 4.43 -6.79 1.87
CA ARG A 17 3.91 -6.22 3.11
C ARG A 17 4.49 -4.85 3.37
N ILE A 18 3.64 -3.95 3.85
CA ILE A 18 3.94 -2.56 4.20
C ILE A 18 3.35 -2.23 5.58
N ARG A 19 3.91 -1.21 6.23
CA ARG A 19 3.33 -0.62 7.44
C ARG A 19 2.63 0.68 7.08
N LEU A 20 1.32 0.72 7.27
CA LEU A 20 0.56 1.95 7.03
C LEU A 20 0.84 2.95 8.16
N THR A 21 0.91 4.22 7.80
CA THR A 21 0.94 5.31 8.79
C THR A 21 -0.46 5.62 9.30
N PRO A 22 -0.60 6.39 10.39
CA PRO A 22 -1.91 6.91 10.80
C PRO A 22 -2.62 7.67 9.67
N HIS A 23 -1.86 8.42 8.86
CA HIS A 23 -2.37 9.11 7.67
C HIS A 23 -2.92 8.12 6.63
N GLY A 24 -2.16 7.07 6.30
CA GLY A 24 -2.62 6.06 5.34
C GLY A 24 -3.91 5.36 5.76
N ARG A 25 -4.08 5.07 7.05
CA ARG A 25 -5.33 4.50 7.58
C ARG A 25 -6.51 5.43 7.42
N ALA A 26 -6.33 6.69 7.80
CA ALA A 26 -7.37 7.71 7.70
C ALA A 26 -7.76 7.93 6.23
N PHE A 27 -6.76 8.01 5.36
CA PHE A 27 -6.95 8.17 3.93
C PHE A 27 -7.67 6.97 3.28
N HIS A 28 -7.31 5.72 3.63
CA HIS A 28 -8.00 4.53 3.17
C HIS A 28 -9.48 4.52 3.60
N ALA A 29 -9.77 4.88 4.85
CA ALA A 29 -11.14 5.01 5.35
C ALA A 29 -11.91 6.13 4.63
N MET A 30 -11.25 7.26 4.36
CA MET A 30 -11.84 8.38 3.61
C MET A 30 -12.20 7.96 2.18
N GLN A 31 -11.31 7.25 1.48
CA GLN A 31 -11.61 6.76 0.12
C GLN A 31 -12.83 5.84 0.09
N HIS A 32 -12.99 4.96 1.10
CA HIS A 32 -14.20 4.14 1.22
C HIS A 32 -15.48 4.98 1.35
N VAL A 33 -15.45 6.01 2.19
CA VAL A 33 -16.58 6.94 2.34
C VAL A 33 -16.87 7.66 1.02
N MET A 34 -15.83 8.15 0.34
CA MET A 34 -15.97 8.83 -0.96
C MET A 34 -16.56 7.89 -2.02
N PHE A 35 -16.13 6.63 -2.06
CA PHE A 35 -16.67 5.62 -2.96
C PHE A 35 -18.18 5.41 -2.72
N ASN A 36 -18.58 5.22 -1.46
CA ASN A 36 -19.99 5.07 -1.10
C ASN A 36 -20.83 6.29 -1.51
N MET A 37 -20.33 7.49 -1.25
CA MET A 37 -21.00 8.74 -1.65
C MET A 37 -21.11 8.89 -3.16
N GLN A 38 -20.04 8.60 -3.90
CA GLN A 38 -19.99 8.74 -5.36
C GLN A 38 -20.92 7.74 -6.06
N HIS A 39 -21.04 6.53 -5.52
CA HIS A 39 -21.82 5.46 -6.14
C HIS A 39 -23.20 5.23 -5.51
N GLY A 40 -23.55 5.98 -4.45
CA GLY A 40 -24.81 5.81 -3.73
C GLY A 40 -24.94 4.45 -3.05
N THR A 41 -23.83 3.87 -2.60
CA THR A 41 -23.78 2.57 -1.93
C THR A 41 -23.61 2.72 -0.42
N ASP A 42 -23.98 1.68 0.33
CA ASP A 42 -23.76 1.59 1.78
C ASP A 42 -22.93 0.35 2.12
N LEU A 43 -21.77 0.22 1.47
CA LEU A 43 -20.85 -0.87 1.76
C LEU A 43 -20.21 -0.63 3.13
N LYS A 44 -20.12 -1.69 3.94
CA LYS A 44 -19.41 -1.65 5.23
C LYS A 44 -17.91 -1.47 4.98
N TYR A 45 -17.28 -0.56 5.71
CA TYR A 45 -15.83 -0.39 5.69
C TYR A 45 -15.12 -1.61 6.28
N ILE A 46 -14.14 -2.15 5.55
CA ILE A 46 -13.25 -3.21 6.01
C ILE A 46 -11.83 -2.63 6.02
N PRO A 47 -11.23 -2.38 7.19
CA PRO A 47 -9.87 -1.88 7.25
C PRO A 47 -8.86 -2.96 6.82
N PRO A 48 -7.66 -2.56 6.37
CA PRO A 48 -6.56 -3.49 6.12
C PRO A 48 -6.23 -4.28 7.38
N VAL A 49 -5.99 -5.58 7.23
CA VAL A 49 -5.58 -6.45 8.34
C VAL A 49 -4.11 -6.24 8.61
N GLU A 50 -3.77 -5.99 9.86
CA GLU A 50 -2.39 -5.83 10.31
C GLU A 50 -2.02 -6.85 11.38
N ASP A 51 -0.78 -7.33 11.31
CA ASP A 51 -0.21 -8.16 12.35
C ASP A 51 0.20 -7.34 13.59
N ALA A 52 0.73 -8.03 14.61
CA ALA A 52 1.12 -7.41 15.88
C ALA A 52 2.26 -6.37 15.73
N GLU A 53 2.99 -6.39 14.61
CA GLU A 53 4.08 -5.47 14.30
C GLU A 53 3.63 -4.34 13.35
N GLY A 54 2.35 -4.32 12.96
CA GLY A 54 1.75 -3.31 12.10
C GLY A 54 1.93 -3.56 10.61
N TRP A 55 2.35 -4.75 10.18
CA TRP A 55 2.45 -5.09 8.76
C TRP A 55 1.10 -5.51 8.19
N SER A 56 0.79 -4.99 7.01
CA SER A 56 -0.36 -5.40 6.19
C SER A 56 0.13 -5.92 4.84
N GLU A 57 -0.51 -6.97 4.34
CA GLU A 57 -0.18 -7.58 3.04
C GLU A 57 -1.06 -7.04 1.90
N TRP A 58 -0.46 -6.84 0.73
CA TRP A 58 -1.10 -6.28 -0.45
C TRP A 58 -0.51 -6.86 -1.72
N HIS A 59 -1.25 -6.90 -2.82
CA HIS A 59 -0.62 -6.95 -4.13
C HIS A 59 0.01 -5.58 -4.45
N MET A 60 1.20 -5.57 -5.08
CA MET A 60 1.89 -4.29 -5.38
C MET A 60 1.04 -3.32 -6.20
N HIS A 61 0.30 -3.81 -7.19
CA HIS A 61 -0.58 -2.95 -7.99
C HIS A 61 -1.75 -2.35 -7.17
N GLU A 62 -2.20 -3.01 -6.11
CA GLU A 62 -3.27 -2.49 -5.23
C GLU A 62 -2.75 -1.29 -4.44
N ILE A 63 -1.52 -1.34 -3.92
CA ILE A 63 -0.89 -0.20 -3.24
C ILE A 63 -0.83 1.01 -4.18
N ALA A 64 -0.40 0.79 -5.43
CA ALA A 64 -0.31 1.88 -6.41
C ALA A 64 -1.68 2.49 -6.72
N ASN A 65 -2.72 1.65 -6.88
CA ASN A 65 -4.08 2.12 -7.10
C ASN A 65 -4.65 2.86 -5.87
N GLN A 66 -4.44 2.30 -4.68
CA GLN A 66 -5.01 2.77 -3.44
C GLN A 66 -4.37 4.07 -2.96
N PHE A 67 -3.04 4.17 -3.05
CA PHE A 67 -2.26 5.23 -2.41
C PHE A 67 -1.48 6.10 -3.38
N GLY A 68 -1.50 5.80 -4.68
CA GLY A 68 -0.68 6.48 -5.69
C GLY A 68 -0.84 8.01 -5.69
N GLU A 69 -2.05 8.52 -5.46
CA GLU A 69 -2.31 9.97 -5.39
C GLU A 69 -1.66 10.66 -4.18
N GLN A 70 -1.22 9.89 -3.18
CA GLN A 70 -0.50 10.39 -2.01
C GLN A 70 1.02 10.21 -2.13
N LEU A 71 1.55 9.64 -3.22
CA LEU A 71 2.99 9.36 -3.39
C LEU A 71 3.71 10.37 -4.28
N PHE A 72 3.25 11.62 -4.31
CA PHE A 72 3.88 12.70 -5.08
C PHE A 72 5.03 13.36 -4.33
N ASN A 73 5.98 13.93 -5.10
CA ASN A 73 7.11 14.66 -4.55
C ASN A 73 6.64 15.86 -3.71
N GLY A 74 7.10 15.93 -2.47
CA GLY A 74 6.75 17.01 -1.54
C GLY A 74 5.60 16.68 -0.58
N ASN A 75 4.99 15.49 -0.66
CA ASN A 75 4.11 15.03 0.40
C ASN A 75 4.92 14.72 1.67
N SER A 76 4.66 15.46 2.76
CA SER A 76 5.28 15.25 4.07
C SER A 76 4.62 14.15 4.89
N GLU A 77 3.44 13.69 4.49
CA GLU A 77 2.64 12.68 5.20
C GLU A 77 2.39 11.49 4.27
N LEU A 78 3.35 10.57 4.21
CA LEU A 78 3.23 9.38 3.37
C LEU A 78 2.23 8.39 3.97
N PRO A 79 1.45 7.68 3.13
CA PRO A 79 0.41 6.75 3.59
C PRO A 79 1.00 5.45 4.20
N PHE A 80 2.24 5.12 3.87
CA PHE A 80 2.95 3.98 4.44
C PHE A 80 4.44 4.28 4.54
N GLU A 81 5.14 3.53 5.39
CA GLU A 81 6.59 3.63 5.51
C GLU A 81 7.28 3.31 4.17
N THR A 82 8.38 4.00 3.86
CA THR A 82 9.06 3.85 2.56
C THR A 82 9.82 2.53 2.39
N THR A 83 9.76 1.64 3.39
CA THR A 83 10.28 0.27 3.30
C THR A 83 9.16 -0.73 3.14
N ALA A 84 9.37 -1.71 2.27
CA ALA A 84 8.44 -2.80 2.01
C ALA A 84 9.22 -4.12 1.93
N GLU A 85 8.54 -5.22 2.19
CA GLU A 85 9.08 -6.56 2.00
C GLU A 85 8.34 -7.28 0.89
N LEU A 86 9.08 -7.81 -0.10
CA LEU A 86 8.54 -8.69 -1.13
C LEU A 86 8.28 -10.07 -0.54
N ILE A 87 7.04 -10.54 -0.62
CA ILE A 87 6.67 -11.88 -0.18
C ILE A 87 7.01 -12.83 -1.33
N ILE A 88 7.96 -13.71 -1.07
CA ILE A 88 8.38 -14.76 -1.99
C ILE A 88 7.95 -16.12 -1.43
N ASP A 89 7.35 -16.94 -2.27
CA ASP A 89 7.12 -18.33 -1.93
C ASP A 89 8.48 -19.02 -1.81
N LYS A 90 8.71 -19.73 -0.69
CA LYS A 90 9.87 -20.62 -0.58
C LYS A 90 9.57 -21.87 -1.38
N GLU A 91 10.32 -22.09 -2.46
CA GLU A 91 10.40 -23.38 -3.15
C GLU A 91 10.88 -24.50 -2.21
#